data_AF-A0A2J6QL19-F1
#
_entry.id   AF-A0A2J6QL19-F1
#
_cell.length_a   1.000
_cell.length_b   1.000
_cell.length_c   1.000
_cell.angle_alpha   90.00
_cell.angle_beta   90.00
_cell.angle_gamma   90.00
#
_symmetry.space_group_name_H-M   'P 1'
#
loop_
_entity.id
_entity.type
_entity.pdbx_description
1 polymer ?
#
loop_
_entity_poly.entity_id
_entity_poly.type
_entity_poly.pdbx_seq_one_letter_code
_entity_poly.pdbx_strand_id
1 'polypeptide(L)'
;MPTPESEAFLAKKPKVPPTFDGVDYDDTPRLKQAQDAIIREQWVKSMMARLVREELGKCYYREGVNHLEKCGALRDLSSCKDFLLVPRSAQLKLSRASRQPYTVQEISQNQTINTSTSTLPRIMICTRCLRRASSLRPQLTFARTFTSTRPRFEPASPPATSTGLAQPFTNPLSPTPNEASPATFLKPKPKSGLVFPISNCKAGTKLKGLNYIKGRDDPVALEDEEYPEWLWHCLDMKTKDSDKEGAVGDLFSKSKKERRRAAKQQRKLEAKLLASGDLSALQPKIPLTQQSIDLPGNEEGTIEGALKADSKRGELKAALRQERRKAIKTANYLKSM
;
A
#
# COMPACT_ATOMS: atom_id res chain seq x y z
N MET A 1 -33.59 36.54 -10.59
CA MET A 1 -32.61 37.64 -10.46
C MET A 1 -31.23 37.00 -10.37
N PRO A 2 -30.23 37.41 -11.17
CA PRO A 2 -28.87 36.93 -10.99
C PRO A 2 -28.37 37.35 -9.60
N THR A 3 -27.80 36.41 -8.86
CA THR A 3 -27.17 36.69 -7.57
C THR A 3 -25.99 37.64 -7.77
N PRO A 4 -25.82 38.69 -6.93
CA PRO A 4 -24.70 39.60 -7.05
C PRO A 4 -23.38 38.81 -6.86
N GLU A 5 -22.45 39.00 -7.79
CA GLU A 5 -21.14 38.35 -7.74
C GLU A 5 -20.28 38.99 -6.65
N SER A 6 -19.65 38.19 -5.78
CA SER A 6 -18.75 38.69 -4.74
C SER A 6 -17.48 39.33 -5.33
N GLU A 7 -16.93 40.35 -4.69
CA GLU A 7 -15.69 41.02 -5.11
C GLU A 7 -14.51 40.05 -5.30
N ALA A 8 -14.42 39.02 -4.44
CA ALA A 8 -13.41 37.97 -4.52
C ALA A 8 -13.52 37.10 -5.79
N PHE A 9 -14.73 36.95 -6.34
CA PHE A 9 -14.96 36.22 -7.59
C PHE A 9 -14.55 37.06 -8.80
N LEU A 10 -14.90 38.35 -8.81
CA LEU A 10 -14.48 39.31 -9.84
C LEU A 10 -12.96 39.44 -9.90
N ALA A 11 -12.28 39.47 -8.74
CA ALA A 11 -10.82 39.52 -8.66
C ALA A 11 -10.12 38.27 -9.22
N LYS A 12 -10.76 37.09 -9.13
CA LYS A 12 -10.21 35.79 -9.58
C LYS A 12 -10.61 35.42 -11.01
N LYS A 13 -11.54 36.15 -11.62
CA LYS A 13 -12.00 35.89 -12.99
C LYS A 13 -10.85 36.17 -13.98
N PRO A 14 -10.55 35.24 -14.89
CA PRO A 14 -9.52 35.48 -15.89
C PRO A 14 -9.94 36.65 -16.78
N LYS A 15 -9.02 37.60 -17.00
CA LYS A 15 -9.23 38.77 -17.87
C LYS A 15 -8.95 38.48 -19.34
N VAL A 16 -8.23 37.39 -19.61
CA VAL A 16 -7.77 36.95 -20.93
C VAL A 16 -8.72 35.85 -21.44
N PRO A 17 -9.06 35.81 -22.75
CA PRO A 17 -9.83 34.71 -23.32
C PRO A 17 -9.13 33.35 -23.13
N PRO A 18 -9.89 32.23 -23.15
CA PRO A 18 -9.37 30.87 -22.99
C PRO A 18 -8.69 30.35 -24.27
N THR A 19 -7.80 31.16 -24.83
CA THR A 19 -7.02 30.87 -26.03
C THR A 19 -5.58 31.31 -25.79
N PHE A 20 -4.66 30.65 -26.47
CA PHE A 20 -3.25 31.00 -26.40
C PHE A 20 -2.82 31.91 -27.57
N ASP A 21 -3.72 32.12 -28.52
CA ASP A 21 -3.51 32.99 -29.67
C ASP A 21 -3.40 34.45 -29.21
N GLY A 22 -2.28 35.10 -29.51
CA GLY A 22 -2.03 36.51 -29.17
C GLY A 22 -1.58 36.76 -27.72
N VAL A 23 -1.16 35.72 -27.00
CA VAL A 23 -0.52 35.85 -25.68
C VAL A 23 0.99 35.95 -25.88
N ASP A 24 1.61 36.98 -25.29
CA ASP A 24 3.06 37.08 -25.21
C ASP A 24 3.59 36.02 -24.22
N TYR A 25 4.56 35.23 -24.67
CA TYR A 25 5.10 34.09 -23.95
C TYR A 25 6.16 34.50 -22.93
N ASP A 26 6.80 35.65 -23.13
CA ASP A 26 7.81 36.19 -22.23
C ASP A 26 7.15 36.81 -20.98
N ASP A 27 5.87 37.22 -21.09
CA ASP A 27 5.04 37.69 -19.99
C ASP A 27 4.45 36.55 -19.14
N THR A 28 5.23 36.12 -18.13
CA THR A 28 4.80 35.07 -17.19
C THR A 28 3.42 35.27 -16.52
N PRO A 29 2.96 36.49 -16.13
CA PRO A 29 1.65 36.63 -15.50
C PRO A 29 0.50 36.46 -16.51
N ARG A 30 0.66 36.95 -17.74
CA ARG A 30 -0.36 36.87 -18.79
C ARG A 30 -0.53 35.43 -19.29
N LEU A 31 0.59 34.73 -19.45
CA LEU A 31 0.61 33.31 -19.79
C LEU A 31 -0.08 32.45 -18.72
N LYS A 32 0.16 32.70 -17.42
CA LYS A 32 -0.56 32.00 -16.33
C LYS A 32 -2.06 32.27 -16.35
N GLN A 33 -2.47 33.52 -16.60
CA GLN A 33 -3.90 33.85 -16.69
C GLN A 33 -4.59 33.14 -17.86
N ALA A 34 -3.92 33.01 -19.01
CA ALA A 34 -4.42 32.24 -20.15
C ALA A 34 -4.51 30.74 -19.84
N GLN A 35 -3.51 30.16 -19.19
CA GLN A 35 -3.55 28.76 -18.73
C GLN A 35 -4.73 28.53 -17.76
N ASP A 36 -4.89 29.40 -16.78
CA ASP A 36 -5.99 29.30 -15.82
C ASP A 36 -7.36 29.47 -16.49
N ALA A 37 -7.49 30.32 -17.51
CA ALA A 37 -8.71 30.46 -18.30
C ALA A 37 -9.07 29.15 -19.03
N ILE A 38 -8.08 28.55 -19.71
CA ILE A 38 -8.25 27.27 -20.42
C ILE A 38 -8.66 26.16 -19.45
N ILE A 39 -7.99 26.06 -18.30
CA ILE A 39 -8.28 25.03 -17.30
C ILE A 39 -9.70 25.18 -16.75
N ARG A 40 -10.15 26.41 -16.48
CA ARG A 40 -11.53 26.67 -16.03
C ARG A 40 -12.56 26.24 -17.07
N GLU A 41 -12.35 26.60 -18.34
CA GLU A 41 -13.25 26.19 -19.43
C GLU A 41 -13.30 24.67 -19.62
N GLN A 42 -12.15 24.00 -19.53
CA GLN A 42 -12.08 22.55 -19.54
C GLN A 42 -12.86 21.93 -18.36
N TRP A 43 -12.75 22.52 -17.18
CA TRP A 43 -13.50 22.07 -16.01
C TRP A 43 -15.01 22.28 -16.17
N VAL A 44 -15.44 23.45 -16.66
CA VAL A 44 -16.84 23.75 -16.98
C VAL A 44 -17.40 22.74 -17.98
N LYS A 45 -16.68 22.48 -19.08
CA LYS A 45 -17.06 21.44 -20.06
C LYS A 45 -17.17 20.06 -19.40
N SER A 46 -16.23 19.69 -18.53
CA SER A 46 -16.30 18.40 -17.82
C SER A 46 -17.53 18.30 -16.89
N MET A 47 -17.92 19.41 -16.25
CA MET A 47 -19.08 19.48 -15.36
C MET A 47 -20.39 19.44 -16.14
N MET A 48 -20.48 20.20 -17.24
CA MET A 48 -21.61 20.15 -18.17
C MET A 48 -21.81 18.74 -18.72
N ALA A 49 -20.74 18.04 -19.11
CA ALA A 49 -20.82 16.65 -19.57
C ALA A 49 -21.38 15.71 -18.50
N ARG A 50 -21.05 15.94 -17.22
CA ARG A 50 -21.58 15.15 -16.11
C ARG A 50 -23.08 15.37 -15.94
N LEU A 51 -23.54 16.61 -15.99
CA LEU A 51 -24.96 16.96 -15.93
C LEU A 51 -25.75 16.33 -17.08
N VAL A 52 -25.24 16.44 -18.32
CA VAL A 52 -25.87 15.83 -19.50
C VAL A 52 -25.97 14.31 -19.35
N ARG A 53 -24.93 13.64 -18.82
CA ARG A 53 -24.99 12.19 -18.54
C ARG A 53 -26.02 11.83 -17.47
N GLU A 54 -26.17 12.64 -16.43
CA GLU A 54 -27.18 12.43 -15.38
C GLU A 54 -28.59 12.58 -15.94
N GLU A 55 -28.85 13.62 -16.73
CA GLU A 55 -30.15 13.81 -17.40
C GLU A 55 -30.43 12.73 -18.45
N LEU A 56 -29.42 12.28 -19.19
CA LEU A 56 -29.55 11.16 -20.13
C LEU A 56 -29.92 9.87 -19.40
N GLY A 57 -29.31 9.61 -18.24
CA GLY A 57 -29.66 8.48 -17.38
C GLY A 57 -31.10 8.53 -16.89
N LYS A 58 -31.58 9.72 -16.50
CA LYS A 58 -33.00 9.95 -16.14
C LYS A 58 -33.93 9.73 -17.34
N CYS A 59 -33.55 10.19 -18.54
CA CYS A 59 -34.34 10.01 -19.75
C CYS A 59 -34.48 8.52 -20.11
N TYR A 60 -33.38 7.75 -20.05
CA TYR A 60 -33.42 6.30 -20.29
C TYR A 60 -34.30 5.56 -19.27
N TYR A 61 -34.26 5.99 -18.02
CA TYR A 61 -35.11 5.40 -16.98
C TYR A 61 -36.60 5.72 -17.18
N ARG A 62 -36.95 6.95 -17.59
CA ARG A 62 -38.35 7.35 -17.82
C ARG A 62 -38.95 6.72 -19.08
N GLU A 63 -38.21 6.68 -20.18
CA GLU A 63 -38.73 6.28 -21.49
C GLU A 63 -38.56 4.80 -21.80
N GLY A 64 -37.69 4.09 -21.07
CA GLY A 64 -37.51 2.64 -21.19
C GLY A 64 -37.13 2.22 -22.62
N VAL A 65 -37.92 1.35 -23.24
CA VAL A 65 -37.65 0.84 -24.60
C VAL A 65 -37.66 1.95 -25.66
N ASN A 66 -38.39 3.04 -25.43
CA ASN A 66 -38.56 4.15 -26.38
C ASN A 66 -37.46 5.22 -26.30
N HIS A 67 -36.39 4.97 -25.54
CA HIS A 67 -35.31 5.94 -25.33
C HIS A 67 -34.52 6.29 -26.62
N LEU A 68 -34.62 5.49 -27.69
CA LEU A 68 -33.94 5.77 -28.96
C LEU A 68 -34.54 6.96 -29.70
N GLU A 69 -35.87 7.11 -29.67
CA GLU A 69 -36.57 8.20 -30.36
C GLU A 69 -36.61 9.46 -29.49
N LYS A 70 -36.83 9.29 -28.18
CA LYS A 70 -37.10 10.41 -27.27
C LYS A 70 -35.86 11.00 -26.59
N CYS A 71 -34.80 10.21 -26.40
CA CYS A 71 -33.56 10.67 -25.75
C CYS A 71 -32.43 11.01 -26.73
N GLY A 72 -32.72 11.07 -28.04
CA GLY A 72 -31.74 11.38 -29.10
C GLY A 72 -31.03 12.72 -28.89
N ALA A 73 -31.77 13.79 -28.58
CA ALA A 73 -31.19 15.13 -28.38
C ALA A 73 -30.14 15.18 -27.25
N LEU A 74 -30.39 14.49 -26.12
CA LEU A 74 -29.43 14.40 -25.01
C LEU A 74 -28.24 13.49 -25.37
N ARG A 75 -28.48 12.44 -26.16
CA ARG A 75 -27.43 11.55 -26.65
C ARG A 75 -26.49 12.29 -27.61
N ASP A 76 -27.02 13.07 -28.53
CA ASP A 76 -26.23 13.85 -29.50
C ASP A 76 -25.45 14.96 -28.79
N LEU A 77 -26.06 15.63 -27.82
CA LEU A 77 -25.37 16.61 -26.96
C LEU A 77 -24.23 15.97 -26.15
N SER A 78 -24.40 14.72 -25.70
CA SER A 78 -23.36 13.96 -24.99
C SER A 78 -22.25 13.40 -25.89
N SER A 79 -22.56 13.21 -27.19
CA SER A 79 -21.66 12.67 -28.21
C SER A 79 -20.84 13.75 -28.91
N CYS A 80 -21.21 15.03 -28.72
CA CYS A 80 -20.50 16.15 -29.31
C CYS A 80 -19.00 16.09 -28.94
N LYS A 81 -18.13 16.12 -29.97
CA LYS A 81 -16.67 15.97 -29.86
C LYS A 81 -16.02 16.94 -28.87
N ASP A 82 -16.70 18.05 -28.57
CA ASP A 82 -16.28 19.07 -27.61
C ASP A 82 -16.12 18.53 -26.17
N PHE A 83 -16.78 17.42 -25.82
CA PHE A 83 -16.66 16.78 -24.49
C PHE A 83 -15.65 15.63 -24.44
N LEU A 84 -15.25 15.07 -25.60
CA LEU A 84 -14.36 13.90 -25.70
C LEU A 84 -12.86 14.22 -25.60
N LEU A 85 -12.49 15.51 -25.63
CA LEU A 85 -11.11 15.98 -25.48
C LEU A 85 -10.65 16.17 -24.02
N VAL A 86 -11.44 15.75 -23.03
CA VAL A 86 -10.97 15.62 -21.64
C VAL A 86 -10.63 14.16 -21.36
N PRO A 87 -9.45 13.67 -21.76
CA PRO A 87 -9.07 12.32 -21.45
C PRO A 87 -8.89 12.18 -19.94
N ARG A 88 -9.39 11.06 -19.40
CA ARG A 88 -9.22 10.64 -18.00
C ARG A 88 -7.76 10.61 -17.54
N SER A 89 -6.80 10.67 -18.48
CA SER A 89 -5.35 10.72 -18.26
C SER A 89 -4.78 12.14 -18.07
N ALA A 90 -5.54 13.22 -18.29
CA ALA A 90 -5.05 14.60 -18.19
C ALA A 90 -5.02 15.16 -16.75
N GLN A 91 -5.57 14.46 -15.74
CA GLN A 91 -5.40 14.86 -14.33
C GLN A 91 -3.96 14.73 -13.80
N LEU A 92 -3.02 14.15 -14.57
CA LEU A 92 -1.65 13.88 -14.10
C LEU A 92 -0.52 14.30 -15.05
N LYS A 93 -0.78 15.06 -16.13
CA LYS A 93 0.28 15.48 -17.08
C LYS A 93 0.16 16.92 -17.58
N LEU A 94 -0.01 17.89 -16.68
CA LEU A 94 0.17 19.31 -17.02
C LEU A 94 1.37 19.97 -16.29
N SER A 95 2.38 19.18 -15.88
CA SER A 95 3.59 19.71 -15.24
C SER A 95 4.89 19.49 -16.01
N ARG A 96 4.87 18.89 -17.22
CA ARG A 96 6.11 18.42 -17.86
C ARG A 96 6.29 18.69 -19.36
N ALA A 97 5.41 19.47 -20.00
CA ALA A 97 5.44 19.65 -21.46
C ALA A 97 5.79 21.07 -21.94
N SER A 98 6.44 21.92 -21.14
CA SER A 98 6.95 23.22 -21.61
C SER A 98 8.33 23.54 -21.05
N ARG A 99 9.28 22.62 -21.26
CA ARG A 99 10.70 22.94 -21.25
C ARG A 99 11.35 22.12 -22.34
N GLN A 100 11.34 22.63 -23.58
CA GLN A 100 12.50 22.47 -24.42
C GLN A 100 12.81 23.77 -25.16
N PRO A 101 14.10 24.09 -25.36
CA PRO A 101 14.53 25.38 -25.84
C PRO A 101 14.80 25.37 -27.36
N TYR A 102 14.54 26.52 -28.00
CA TYR A 102 15.14 27.06 -29.24
C TYR A 102 15.91 26.13 -30.20
N THR A 103 15.49 26.12 -31.48
CA THR A 103 16.39 26.39 -32.62
C THR A 103 15.63 27.13 -33.71
N VAL A 104 16.08 28.34 -34.01
CA VAL A 104 15.76 29.13 -35.20
C VAL A 104 16.50 28.48 -36.38
N GLN A 105 15.78 28.11 -37.44
CA GLN A 105 16.39 27.91 -38.76
C GLN A 105 15.51 28.57 -39.82
N GLU A 106 16.19 29.40 -40.60
CA GLU A 106 15.67 30.30 -41.61
C GLU A 106 14.90 29.57 -42.71
N ILE A 107 13.81 30.20 -43.14
CA ILE A 107 13.12 29.84 -44.38
C ILE A 107 13.88 30.51 -45.52
N SER A 108 14.54 29.71 -46.36
CA SER A 108 14.87 30.13 -47.72
C SER A 108 14.06 29.31 -48.73
N GLN A 109 13.15 30.04 -49.38
CA GLN A 109 12.88 30.03 -50.82
C GLN A 109 12.52 28.71 -51.53
N ASN A 110 11.29 28.76 -52.06
CA ASN A 110 10.95 28.46 -53.45
C ASN A 110 10.42 27.06 -53.84
N GLN A 111 9.31 27.14 -54.59
CA GLN A 111 8.84 26.29 -55.70
C GLN A 111 7.78 25.20 -55.45
N THR A 112 6.55 25.59 -55.81
CA THR A 112 5.66 25.02 -56.84
C THR A 112 5.36 23.51 -56.93
N ILE A 113 4.06 23.21 -56.83
CA ILE A 113 3.20 22.30 -57.64
C ILE A 113 3.75 20.89 -57.96
N ASN A 114 3.10 19.85 -57.43
CA ASN A 114 2.42 18.82 -58.24
C ASN A 114 1.82 17.68 -57.41
N THR A 115 0.60 17.33 -57.79
CA THR A 115 -0.15 16.13 -57.40
C THR A 115 0.51 14.87 -57.91
N SER A 116 0.75 13.88 -57.05
CA SER A 116 0.73 12.47 -57.44
C SER A 116 0.55 11.55 -56.23
N THR A 117 -0.25 10.53 -56.48
CA THR A 117 -0.57 9.37 -55.65
C THR A 117 0.67 8.55 -55.29
N SER A 118 0.82 8.16 -54.02
CA SER A 118 1.70 7.03 -53.66
C SER A 118 1.16 6.26 -52.44
N THR A 119 0.76 5.02 -52.73
CA THR A 119 0.58 3.89 -51.82
C THR A 119 1.85 3.56 -51.04
N LEU A 120 1.74 3.28 -49.73
CA LEU A 120 2.71 2.50 -48.95
C LEU A 120 2.01 1.64 -47.86
N PRO A 121 2.65 0.56 -47.38
CA PRO A 121 2.02 -0.76 -47.28
C PRO A 121 1.44 -1.13 -45.91
N ARG A 122 0.38 -1.94 -45.96
CA ARG A 122 -0.27 -2.59 -44.81
C ARG A 122 0.59 -3.78 -44.36
N ILE A 123 1.20 -3.69 -43.18
CA ILE A 123 1.89 -4.81 -42.53
C ILE A 123 0.87 -5.92 -42.26
N MET A 124 0.96 -7.02 -43.01
CA MET A 124 0.11 -8.20 -42.83
C MET A 124 0.70 -9.11 -41.75
N ILE A 125 0.14 -9.03 -40.53
CA ILE A 125 0.40 -10.03 -39.49
C ILE A 125 -0.53 -11.22 -39.75
N CYS A 126 0.05 -12.38 -40.09
CA CYS A 126 -0.68 -13.61 -40.38
C CYS A 126 -1.41 -14.15 -39.13
N THR A 127 -2.74 -14.14 -39.17
CA THR A 127 -3.62 -14.62 -38.08
C THR A 127 -3.45 -16.11 -37.74
N ARG A 128 -2.82 -16.88 -38.64
CA ARG A 128 -2.50 -18.31 -38.43
C ARG A 128 -1.22 -18.50 -37.58
N CYS A 129 -0.31 -17.53 -37.56
CA CYS A 129 0.90 -17.58 -36.75
C CYS A 129 0.63 -17.22 -35.27
N LEU A 130 -0.31 -16.32 -34.98
CA LEU A 130 -0.67 -16.00 -33.59
C LEU A 130 -1.37 -17.17 -32.86
N ARG A 131 -2.15 -18.01 -33.56
CA ARG A 131 -2.83 -19.16 -32.93
C ARG A 131 -1.89 -20.33 -32.60
N ARG A 132 -0.73 -20.43 -33.27
CA ARG A 132 0.27 -21.48 -33.00
C ARG A 132 1.22 -21.13 -31.86
N ALA A 133 1.39 -19.84 -31.54
CA ALA A 133 2.13 -19.39 -30.37
C ALA A 133 1.37 -19.62 -29.04
N SER A 134 0.04 -19.78 -29.09
CA SER A 134 -0.81 -20.05 -27.93
C SER A 134 -0.92 -21.54 -27.52
N SER A 135 -0.35 -22.48 -28.28
CA SER A 135 -0.47 -23.93 -28.00
C SER A 135 0.75 -24.55 -27.31
N LEU A 136 1.74 -23.76 -26.90
CA LEU A 136 2.92 -24.24 -26.15
C LEU A 136 2.90 -23.66 -24.73
N ARG A 137 2.04 -24.23 -23.87
CA ARG A 137 2.20 -24.14 -22.42
C ARG A 137 2.81 -25.45 -21.92
N PRO A 138 4.03 -25.47 -21.37
CA PRO A 138 4.50 -26.64 -20.64
C PRO A 138 3.70 -26.78 -19.35
N GLN A 139 2.89 -27.84 -19.26
CA GLN A 139 2.32 -28.34 -18.02
C GLN A 139 3.47 -28.93 -17.19
N LEU A 140 3.93 -28.21 -16.18
CA LEU A 140 4.82 -28.76 -15.17
C LEU A 140 3.98 -29.60 -14.19
N THR A 141 3.87 -30.89 -14.44
CA THR A 141 3.36 -31.88 -13.49
C THR A 141 4.42 -32.13 -12.41
N PHE A 142 4.35 -31.39 -11.30
CA PHE A 142 5.05 -31.79 -10.08
C PHE A 142 4.28 -32.92 -9.40
N ALA A 143 4.66 -34.16 -9.69
CA ALA A 143 4.32 -35.30 -8.85
C ALA A 143 5.23 -35.28 -7.60
N ARG A 144 4.72 -34.78 -6.47
CA ARG A 144 5.34 -35.02 -5.16
C ARG A 144 4.85 -36.36 -4.63
N THR A 145 5.70 -37.36 -4.70
CA THR A 145 5.59 -38.60 -3.94
C THR A 145 5.87 -38.29 -2.47
N PHE A 146 4.88 -38.50 -1.60
CA PHE A 146 5.07 -38.44 -0.15
C PHE A 146 5.40 -39.84 0.37
N THR A 147 6.67 -40.06 0.71
CA THR A 147 7.10 -41.28 1.42
C THR A 147 7.07 -40.98 2.92
N SER A 148 6.04 -41.48 3.62
CA SER A 148 5.92 -41.42 5.08
C SER A 148 6.53 -42.68 5.68
N THR A 149 7.78 -42.62 6.15
CA THR A 149 8.34 -43.62 7.07
C THR A 149 7.94 -43.27 8.50
N ARG A 150 7.13 -44.13 9.13
CA ARG A 150 6.82 -44.07 10.56
C ARG A 150 7.80 -44.97 11.31
N PRO A 151 8.54 -44.50 12.34
CA PRO A 151 9.13 -45.41 13.30
C PRO A 151 8.04 -45.92 14.27
N ARG A 152 7.94 -47.25 14.36
CA ARG A 152 7.11 -47.99 15.32
C ARG A 152 7.87 -48.07 16.64
N PHE A 153 7.37 -47.42 17.68
CA PHE A 153 7.74 -47.69 19.07
C PHE A 153 6.62 -48.52 19.69
N GLU A 154 6.97 -49.70 20.23
CA GLU A 154 6.07 -50.52 21.03
C GLU A 154 5.99 -50.03 22.48
N PRO A 155 4.85 -50.22 23.17
CA PRO A 155 4.66 -49.87 24.57
C PRO A 155 4.96 -51.06 25.50
N ALA A 156 5.54 -50.77 26.67
CA ALA A 156 5.50 -51.66 27.83
C ALA A 156 4.87 -50.91 29.02
N SER A 157 3.94 -51.58 29.69
CA SER A 157 3.18 -51.13 30.87
C SER A 157 3.62 -51.93 32.13
N PRO A 158 2.98 -51.79 33.31
CA PRO A 158 3.52 -51.22 34.55
C PRO A 158 3.68 -52.31 35.67
N PRO A 159 3.91 -52.04 36.99
CA PRO A 159 2.89 -51.45 37.88
C PRO A 159 3.36 -50.69 39.17
N ALA A 160 2.35 -50.09 39.85
CA ALA A 160 2.13 -49.94 41.31
C ALA A 160 3.03 -49.01 42.17
N THR A 161 2.65 -48.44 43.33
CA THR A 161 1.41 -48.16 44.09
C THR A 161 1.83 -47.39 45.37
N SER A 162 0.88 -46.70 46.01
CA SER A 162 0.83 -46.15 47.41
C SER A 162 1.44 -44.75 47.65
N THR A 163 0.68 -43.69 48.00
CA THR A 163 -0.15 -43.35 49.20
C THR A 163 0.65 -43.13 50.49
N GLY A 164 0.56 -41.93 51.09
CA GLY A 164 0.94 -41.73 52.50
C GLY A 164 1.19 -40.28 52.97
N LEU A 165 0.10 -39.60 53.37
CA LEU A 165 -0.08 -38.66 54.51
C LEU A 165 0.96 -37.57 54.92
N ALA A 166 0.46 -36.32 54.89
CA ALA A 166 0.39 -35.29 55.95
C ALA A 166 1.61 -34.91 56.86
N GLN A 167 2.10 -33.65 56.67
CA GLN A 167 2.25 -32.49 57.61
C GLN A 167 2.86 -32.68 59.04
N PRO A 168 3.25 -31.60 59.77
CA PRO A 168 4.03 -30.36 59.45
C PRO A 168 5.11 -30.07 60.54
N PHE A 169 5.98 -29.04 60.40
CA PHE A 169 6.44 -28.19 61.55
C PHE A 169 7.34 -26.98 61.12
N THR A 170 6.88 -25.79 61.52
CA THR A 170 7.53 -24.51 61.92
C THR A 170 8.72 -23.85 61.20
N ASN A 171 8.45 -22.62 60.72
CA ASN A 171 9.26 -21.37 60.58
C ASN A 171 10.11 -20.97 61.84
N PRO A 172 10.84 -19.82 61.91
CA PRO A 172 11.67 -19.03 60.96
C PRO A 172 12.99 -18.41 61.59
N LEU A 173 13.71 -17.55 60.83
CA LEU A 173 14.57 -16.40 61.21
C LEU A 173 16.10 -16.46 60.93
N SER A 174 16.55 -15.44 60.19
CA SER A 174 17.91 -14.96 59.91
C SER A 174 18.56 -14.30 61.17
N PRO A 175 19.88 -13.97 61.24
CA PRO A 175 20.53 -12.96 60.39
C PRO A 175 22.02 -13.18 60.03
N THR A 176 22.53 -12.30 59.17
CA THR A 176 23.94 -12.08 58.74
C THR A 176 24.80 -11.43 59.84
N PRO A 177 26.17 -11.44 59.76
CA PRO A 177 26.93 -10.40 59.02
C PRO A 177 28.26 -10.85 58.35
N ASN A 178 28.82 -9.91 57.55
CA ASN A 178 30.09 -9.84 56.80
C ASN A 178 31.35 -10.29 57.60
N GLU A 179 32.57 -10.53 57.08
CA GLU A 179 33.34 -10.02 55.92
C GLU A 179 34.67 -10.82 55.85
N ALA A 180 35.19 -11.14 54.65
CA ALA A 180 36.63 -11.24 54.30
C ALA A 180 36.83 -11.93 52.93
N SER A 181 37.37 -11.19 51.96
CA SER A 181 37.86 -11.71 50.66
C SER A 181 39.31 -12.23 50.80
N PRO A 182 39.88 -13.02 49.84
CA PRO A 182 40.40 -12.40 48.60
C PRO A 182 40.32 -13.25 47.31
N ALA A 183 40.28 -12.49 46.21
CA ALA A 183 40.92 -12.73 44.90
C ALA A 183 40.54 -13.97 44.06
N THR A 184 39.75 -13.73 43.00
CA THR A 184 40.09 -14.27 41.67
C THR A 184 39.63 -13.34 40.56
N PHE A 185 40.53 -13.11 39.62
CA PHE A 185 40.47 -12.16 38.50
C PHE A 185 39.24 -12.38 37.59
N LEU A 186 38.41 -11.33 37.44
CA LEU A 186 37.48 -11.23 36.32
C LEU A 186 37.91 -10.09 35.39
N LYS A 187 38.20 -10.47 34.15
CA LYS A 187 38.46 -9.57 33.02
C LYS A 187 37.25 -8.65 32.79
N PRO A 188 37.44 -7.36 32.47
CA PRO A 188 36.34 -6.47 32.12
C PRO A 188 35.74 -6.91 30.77
N LYS A 189 34.43 -7.20 30.76
CA LYS A 189 33.68 -7.34 29.50
C LYS A 189 33.66 -5.98 28.79
N PRO A 190 34.05 -5.88 27.52
CA PRO A 190 33.83 -4.68 26.75
C PRO A 190 32.33 -4.45 26.52
N LYS A 191 32.01 -3.18 26.35
CA LYS A 191 30.71 -2.54 26.14
C LYS A 191 29.79 -3.36 25.23
N SER A 192 28.52 -3.45 25.61
CA SER A 192 27.45 -4.17 24.89
C SER A 192 27.33 -3.70 23.44
N GLY A 193 27.86 -4.49 22.51
CA GLY A 193 27.48 -4.43 21.09
C GLY A 193 26.07 -4.96 20.92
N LEU A 194 25.31 -4.34 20.00
CA LEU A 194 24.01 -4.84 19.56
C LEU A 194 24.19 -6.29 19.07
N VAL A 195 23.53 -7.25 19.73
CA VAL A 195 23.53 -8.64 19.30
C VAL A 195 22.56 -8.75 18.12
N PHE A 196 23.08 -8.64 16.90
CA PHE A 196 22.28 -8.82 15.68
C PHE A 196 21.79 -10.27 15.57
N PRO A 197 20.58 -10.49 15.00
CA PRO A 197 20.14 -11.84 14.67
C PRO A 197 21.10 -12.46 13.64
N ILE A 198 21.53 -13.69 13.90
CA ILE A 198 22.52 -14.38 13.06
C ILE A 198 21.99 -14.50 11.63
N SER A 199 22.73 -13.95 10.66
CA SER A 199 22.37 -14.09 9.26
C SER A 199 22.59 -15.53 8.79
N ASN A 200 21.76 -16.00 7.86
CA ASN A 200 21.96 -17.33 7.26
C ASN A 200 23.14 -17.34 6.24
N CYS A 201 23.52 -16.18 5.72
CA CYS A 201 24.57 -16.01 4.72
C CYS A 201 25.81 -15.38 5.37
N LYS A 202 26.78 -16.23 5.74
CA LYS A 202 28.04 -15.79 6.35
C LYS A 202 28.85 -14.86 5.43
N ALA A 203 29.66 -13.99 6.04
CA ALA A 203 30.61 -13.13 5.35
C ALA A 203 31.49 -13.93 4.36
N GLY A 204 31.77 -13.34 3.19
CA GLY A 204 32.55 -13.97 2.12
C GLY A 204 31.74 -14.86 1.16
N THR A 205 30.43 -15.05 1.38
CA THR A 205 29.59 -15.86 0.48
C THR A 205 29.33 -15.13 -0.84
N LYS A 206 29.74 -15.70 -1.98
CA LYS A 206 29.42 -15.16 -3.32
C LYS A 206 27.94 -15.36 -3.65
N LEU A 207 27.21 -14.27 -3.88
CA LEU A 207 25.78 -14.30 -4.19
C LEU A 207 25.55 -14.52 -5.68
N LYS A 208 25.40 -15.80 -6.06
CA LYS A 208 25.32 -16.25 -7.45
C LYS A 208 24.16 -15.60 -8.21
N GLY A 209 24.46 -15.09 -9.42
CA GLY A 209 23.44 -14.64 -10.38
C GLY A 209 22.81 -13.29 -10.06
N LEU A 210 23.47 -12.46 -9.26
CA LEU A 210 23.06 -11.07 -9.03
C LEU A 210 23.72 -10.11 -10.01
N ASN A 211 24.97 -10.39 -10.42
CA ASN A 211 25.65 -9.53 -11.37
C ASN A 211 25.19 -9.83 -12.82
N TYR A 212 24.60 -8.82 -13.45
CA TYR A 212 24.19 -8.83 -14.86
C TYR A 212 25.16 -8.05 -15.77
N ILE A 213 26.26 -7.51 -15.21
CA ILE A 213 27.26 -6.72 -15.94
C ILE A 213 28.39 -7.65 -16.39
N LYS A 214 28.70 -7.63 -17.69
CA LYS A 214 29.82 -8.40 -18.26
C LYS A 214 31.15 -7.94 -17.68
N GLY A 215 32.03 -8.88 -17.34
CA GLY A 215 33.37 -8.58 -16.81
C GLY A 215 33.42 -8.11 -15.35
N ARG A 216 32.30 -8.22 -14.62
CA ARG A 216 32.24 -8.07 -13.16
C ARG A 216 31.96 -9.44 -12.53
N ASP A 217 32.41 -9.63 -11.29
CA ASP A 217 32.06 -10.80 -10.49
C ASP A 217 30.75 -10.59 -9.72
N ASP A 218 30.13 -11.68 -9.28
CA ASP A 218 28.99 -11.63 -8.37
C ASP A 218 29.38 -10.97 -7.03
N PRO A 219 28.50 -10.13 -6.45
CA PRO A 219 28.79 -9.47 -5.18
C PRO A 219 28.97 -10.50 -4.05
N VAL A 220 29.91 -10.20 -3.17
CA VAL A 220 30.26 -11.02 -2.01
C VAL A 220 29.55 -10.46 -0.78
N ALA A 221 28.96 -11.33 0.04
CA ALA A 221 28.35 -10.94 1.30
C ALA A 221 29.41 -10.37 2.26
N LEU A 222 29.11 -9.22 2.87
CA LEU A 222 29.92 -8.57 3.89
C LEU A 222 29.61 -9.17 5.28
N GLU A 223 30.25 -8.64 6.33
CA GLU A 223 29.94 -9.00 7.71
C GLU A 223 28.59 -8.43 8.15
N ASP A 224 27.90 -9.13 9.05
CA ASP A 224 26.52 -8.80 9.48
C ASP A 224 26.43 -7.38 10.10
N GLU A 225 27.50 -6.90 10.72
CA GLU A 225 27.59 -5.58 11.36
C GLU A 225 27.77 -4.43 10.36
N GLU A 226 28.33 -4.71 9.18
CA GLU A 226 28.49 -3.71 8.12
C GLU A 226 27.17 -3.41 7.40
N TYR A 227 26.20 -4.33 7.51
CA TYR A 227 24.87 -4.12 6.96
C TYR A 227 24.06 -3.16 7.82
N PRO A 228 23.27 -2.27 7.21
CA PRO A 228 22.46 -1.33 7.95
C PRO A 228 21.36 -2.04 8.77
N GLU A 229 21.07 -1.53 9.96
CA GLU A 229 20.16 -2.14 10.94
C GLU A 229 18.76 -2.43 10.39
N TRP A 230 18.24 -1.56 9.51
CA TRP A 230 16.90 -1.74 8.93
C TRP A 230 16.76 -3.04 8.12
N LEU A 231 17.86 -3.62 7.61
CA LEU A 231 17.83 -4.88 6.87
C LEU A 231 17.24 -6.00 7.74
N TRP A 232 17.62 -6.04 9.02
CA TRP A 232 17.19 -7.05 9.97
C TRP A 232 15.71 -6.90 10.36
N HIS A 233 15.15 -5.69 10.22
CA HIS A 233 13.73 -5.39 10.49
C HIS A 233 12.80 -5.54 9.28
N CYS A 234 13.32 -5.86 8.09
CA CYS A 234 12.49 -6.02 6.89
C CYS A 234 11.43 -7.14 7.03
N LEU A 235 11.74 -8.19 7.79
CA LEU A 235 10.85 -9.34 7.99
C LEU A 235 9.79 -9.09 9.07
N ASP A 236 9.99 -8.10 9.95
CA ASP A 236 9.04 -7.77 11.02
C ASP A 236 7.69 -7.31 10.49
N MET A 237 7.66 -6.78 9.25
CA MET A 237 6.41 -6.44 8.57
C MET A 237 5.55 -7.68 8.31
N LYS A 238 6.17 -8.82 8.03
CA LYS A 238 5.47 -10.07 7.70
C LYS A 238 5.00 -10.81 8.95
N THR A 239 5.79 -10.78 10.03
CA THR A 239 5.44 -11.39 11.32
C THR A 239 4.36 -10.58 12.04
N LYS A 240 4.39 -9.24 11.98
CA LYS A 240 3.33 -8.41 12.59
C LYS A 240 1.94 -8.70 12.03
N ASP A 241 1.82 -8.98 10.74
CA ASP A 241 0.54 -9.34 10.11
C ASP A 241 0.09 -10.76 10.50
N SER A 242 1.02 -11.71 10.67
CA SER A 242 0.69 -13.08 11.10
C SER A 242 0.32 -13.17 12.58
N ASP A 243 0.99 -12.42 13.44
CA ASP A 243 0.90 -12.63 14.89
C ASP A 243 -0.30 -11.91 15.51
N LYS A 244 -0.65 -10.72 15.00
CA LYS A 244 -1.77 -9.91 15.54
C LYS A 244 -3.15 -10.34 15.04
N GLU A 245 -3.28 -10.69 13.76
CA GLU A 245 -4.56 -11.18 13.20
C GLU A 245 -4.64 -12.72 13.20
N GLY A 246 -3.51 -13.44 13.13
CA GLY A 246 -3.50 -14.91 13.05
C GLY A 246 -3.95 -15.62 14.33
N ALA A 247 -3.76 -15.05 15.52
CA ALA A 247 -4.25 -15.68 16.75
C ALA A 247 -5.79 -15.82 16.79
N VAL A 248 -6.52 -14.87 16.18
CA VAL A 248 -8.00 -14.86 16.13
C VAL A 248 -8.52 -15.41 14.81
N GLY A 249 -7.88 -15.09 13.67
CA GLY A 249 -8.31 -15.52 12.33
C GLY A 249 -8.00 -16.98 12.00
N ASP A 250 -6.99 -17.58 12.62
CA ASP A 250 -6.55 -18.96 12.36
C ASP A 250 -7.30 -20.01 13.21
N LEU A 251 -8.33 -19.61 13.95
CA LEU A 251 -9.15 -20.56 14.68
C LEU A 251 -9.99 -21.44 13.74
N PHE A 252 -10.33 -20.95 12.54
CA PHE A 252 -11.14 -21.69 11.59
C PHE A 252 -10.39 -22.84 10.90
N SER A 253 -9.10 -22.64 10.60
CA SER A 253 -8.23 -23.64 9.94
C SER A 253 -7.71 -24.74 10.88
N LYS A 254 -7.89 -24.57 12.20
CA LYS A 254 -7.44 -25.53 13.23
C LYS A 254 -8.39 -26.69 13.43
N SER A 255 -7.85 -27.82 13.91
CA SER A 255 -8.65 -29.00 14.24
C SER A 255 -9.68 -28.70 15.33
N LYS A 256 -10.82 -29.41 15.34
CA LYS A 256 -11.87 -29.27 16.38
C LYS A 256 -11.31 -29.38 17.81
N LYS A 257 -10.31 -30.25 18.02
CA LYS A 257 -9.62 -30.42 19.32
C LYS A 257 -8.81 -29.19 19.72
N GLU A 258 -8.13 -28.57 18.76
CA GLU A 258 -7.33 -27.36 18.96
C GLU A 258 -8.22 -26.16 19.24
N ARG A 259 -9.35 -26.01 18.53
CA ARG A 259 -10.34 -24.97 18.83
C ARG A 259 -10.85 -25.05 20.26
N ARG A 260 -11.16 -26.27 20.75
CA ARG A 260 -11.58 -26.49 22.15
C ARG A 260 -10.47 -26.12 23.15
N ARG A 261 -9.22 -26.49 22.86
CA ARG A 261 -8.07 -26.14 23.71
C ARG A 261 -7.83 -24.63 23.73
N ALA A 262 -7.85 -23.97 22.57
CA ALA A 262 -7.72 -22.52 22.44
C ALA A 262 -8.84 -21.78 23.17
N ALA A 263 -10.10 -22.21 23.01
CA ALA A 263 -11.23 -21.64 23.75
C ALA A 263 -11.11 -21.84 25.27
N LYS A 264 -10.63 -23.01 25.73
CA LYS A 264 -10.37 -23.25 27.16
C LYS A 264 -9.23 -22.38 27.68
N GLN A 265 -8.17 -22.18 26.90
CA GLN A 265 -7.05 -21.30 27.23
C GLN A 265 -7.50 -19.83 27.28
N GLN A 266 -8.27 -19.35 26.30
CA GLN A 266 -8.83 -17.99 26.27
C GLN A 266 -9.70 -17.73 27.49
N ARG A 267 -10.65 -18.62 27.81
CA ARG A 267 -11.48 -18.52 29.03
C ARG A 267 -10.64 -18.50 30.31
N LYS A 268 -9.57 -19.29 30.38
CA LYS A 268 -8.67 -19.31 31.55
C LYS A 268 -7.86 -18.01 31.67
N LEU A 269 -7.40 -17.45 30.55
CA LEU A 269 -6.69 -16.16 30.52
C LEU A 269 -7.62 -15.01 30.90
N GLU A 270 -8.83 -14.99 30.34
CA GLU A 270 -9.87 -14.00 30.67
C GLU A 270 -10.26 -14.10 32.15
N ALA A 271 -10.53 -15.29 32.68
CA ALA A 271 -10.80 -15.49 34.09
C ALA A 271 -9.64 -15.05 34.99
N LYS A 272 -8.38 -15.25 34.55
CA LYS A 272 -7.20 -14.79 35.28
C LYS A 272 -7.10 -13.25 35.25
N LEU A 273 -7.37 -12.60 34.12
CA LEU A 273 -7.38 -11.14 34.00
C LEU A 273 -8.53 -10.51 34.81
N LEU A 274 -9.70 -11.15 34.83
CA LEU A 274 -10.81 -10.75 35.69
C LEU A 274 -10.46 -10.92 37.17
N ALA A 275 -9.81 -12.02 37.54
CA ALA A 275 -9.38 -12.29 38.90
C ALA A 275 -8.25 -11.36 39.37
N SER A 276 -7.39 -10.86 38.48
CA SER A 276 -6.36 -9.87 38.82
C SER A 276 -6.92 -8.46 39.02
N GLY A 277 -8.21 -8.23 38.78
CA GLY A 277 -8.86 -6.93 38.99
C GLY A 277 -8.55 -5.87 37.92
N ASP A 278 -7.66 -6.17 36.97
CA ASP A 278 -7.29 -5.29 35.86
C ASP A 278 -8.35 -5.29 34.75
N LEU A 279 -9.48 -4.64 35.01
CA LEU A 279 -10.59 -4.51 34.06
C LEU A 279 -10.20 -3.77 32.77
N SER A 280 -9.11 -2.98 32.79
CA SER A 280 -8.62 -2.26 31.61
C SER A 280 -8.15 -3.18 30.49
N ALA A 281 -7.62 -4.36 30.81
CA ALA A 281 -7.12 -5.31 29.81
C ALA A 281 -8.25 -5.99 29.01
N LEU A 282 -9.47 -6.01 29.54
CA LEU A 282 -10.64 -6.58 28.89
C LEU A 282 -11.38 -5.59 28.00
N GLN A 283 -11.12 -4.29 28.14
CA GLN A 283 -11.78 -3.28 27.31
C GLN A 283 -11.44 -3.48 25.83
N PRO A 284 -12.43 -3.36 24.91
CA PRO A 284 -12.18 -3.52 23.50
C PRO A 284 -11.16 -2.48 23.03
N LYS A 285 -10.10 -2.95 22.37
CA LYS A 285 -9.07 -2.06 21.83
C LYS A 285 -9.64 -1.28 20.64
N ILE A 286 -10.01 -0.03 20.90
CA ILE A 286 -10.49 0.88 19.86
C ILE A 286 -9.35 1.10 18.84
N PRO A 287 -9.57 0.84 17.54
CA PRO A 287 -8.54 1.01 16.53
C PRO A 287 -8.18 2.51 16.37
N LEU A 288 -6.94 2.79 15.97
CA LEU A 288 -6.39 4.15 15.89
C LEU A 288 -7.24 5.13 15.07
N THR A 289 -7.94 4.63 14.05
CA THR A 289 -8.82 5.38 13.15
C THR A 289 -10.14 5.82 13.78
N GLN A 290 -10.58 5.14 14.84
CA GLN A 290 -11.84 5.41 15.54
C GLN A 290 -11.60 6.17 16.86
N GLN A 291 -10.35 6.46 17.20
CA GLN A 291 -10.00 7.24 18.37
C GLN A 291 -10.22 8.74 18.09
N SER A 292 -10.74 9.46 19.09
CA SER A 292 -10.88 10.92 19.09
C SER A 292 -9.79 11.62 19.90
N ILE A 293 -8.73 10.90 20.29
CA ILE A 293 -7.62 11.42 21.06
C ILE A 293 -6.73 12.23 20.13
N ASP A 294 -6.33 13.43 20.57
CA ASP A 294 -5.47 14.30 19.79
C ASP A 294 -4.12 13.63 19.49
N LEU A 295 -3.67 13.79 18.25
CA LEU A 295 -2.32 13.37 17.88
C LEU A 295 -1.30 14.28 18.58
N PRO A 296 -0.13 13.75 18.98
CA PRO A 296 0.88 14.57 19.65
C PRO A 296 1.29 15.75 18.76
N GLY A 297 1.12 16.95 19.30
CA GLY A 297 1.62 18.21 18.73
C GLY A 297 3.10 18.42 19.04
N ASN A 298 3.73 19.37 18.35
CA ASN A 298 5.08 19.84 18.67
C ASN A 298 5.01 21.20 19.36
N GLU A 299 4.39 21.25 20.54
CA GLU A 299 4.19 22.50 21.28
C GLU A 299 5.51 23.08 21.79
N GLU A 300 6.46 22.21 22.14
CA GLU A 300 7.78 22.58 22.65
C GLU A 300 8.74 23.07 21.56
N GLY A 301 8.37 22.92 20.27
CA GLY A 301 9.22 23.29 19.14
C GLY A 301 10.46 22.38 18.95
N THR A 302 10.56 21.29 19.70
CA THR A 302 11.70 20.36 19.68
C THR A 302 11.71 19.50 18.41
N ILE A 303 12.90 19.18 17.89
CA ILE A 303 13.05 18.30 16.71
C ILE A 303 12.49 16.90 17.00
N GLU A 304 12.73 16.36 18.20
CA GLU A 304 12.20 15.06 18.63
C GLU A 304 10.66 15.06 18.69
N GLY A 305 10.07 16.15 19.18
CA GLY A 305 8.63 16.37 19.18
C GLY A 305 8.05 16.36 17.76
N ALA A 306 8.70 17.04 16.82
CA ALA A 306 8.32 17.03 15.41
C ALA A 306 8.39 15.62 14.80
N LEU A 307 9.49 14.88 15.02
CA LEU A 307 9.68 13.51 14.50
C LEU A 307 8.64 12.53 15.07
N LYS A 308 8.31 12.66 16.37
CA LYS A 308 7.28 11.85 17.02
C LYS A 308 5.89 12.17 16.45
N ALA A 309 5.58 13.45 16.27
CA ALA A 309 4.32 13.90 15.67
C ALA A 309 4.16 13.37 14.23
N ASP A 310 5.21 13.45 13.42
CA ASP A 310 5.22 12.92 12.05
C ASP A 310 5.06 11.40 12.01
N SER A 311 5.73 10.68 12.91
CA SER A 311 5.60 9.23 13.03
C SER A 311 4.15 8.83 13.35
N LYS A 312 3.49 9.51 14.30
CA LYS A 312 2.08 9.26 14.66
C LYS A 312 1.09 9.63 13.55
N ARG A 313 1.32 10.74 12.85
CA ARG A 313 0.56 11.09 11.63
C ARG A 313 0.72 10.02 10.55
N GLY A 314 1.93 9.47 10.40
CA GLY A 314 2.25 8.37 9.50
C GLY A 314 1.50 7.08 9.86
N GLU A 315 1.49 6.71 11.14
CA GLU A 315 0.74 5.56 11.66
C GLU A 315 -0.76 5.67 11.36
N LEU A 316 -1.38 6.83 11.60
CA LEU A 316 -2.80 7.07 11.28
C LEU A 316 -3.09 6.95 9.78
N LYS A 317 -2.26 7.57 8.93
CA LYS A 317 -2.38 7.46 7.47
C LYS A 317 -2.28 6.00 7.00
N ALA A 318 -1.38 5.21 7.60
CA ALA A 318 -1.24 3.80 7.29
C ALA A 318 -2.47 2.99 7.69
N ALA A 319 -3.03 3.24 8.88
CA ALA A 319 -4.25 2.59 9.36
C ALA A 319 -5.46 2.91 8.46
N LEU A 320 -5.68 4.19 8.11
CA LEU A 320 -6.74 4.60 7.17
C LEU A 320 -6.58 3.93 5.80
N ARG A 321 -5.34 3.77 5.31
CA ARG A 321 -5.08 3.07 4.05
C ARG A 321 -5.44 1.58 4.14
N GLN A 322 -5.17 0.92 5.28
CA GLN A 322 -5.56 -0.47 5.50
C GLN A 322 -7.08 -0.64 5.52
N GLU A 323 -7.81 0.22 6.24
CA GLU A 323 -9.28 0.21 6.25
C GLU A 323 -9.87 0.44 4.86
N ARG A 324 -9.34 1.43 4.12
CA ARG A 324 -9.77 1.68 2.74
C ARG A 324 -9.52 0.47 1.84
N ARG A 325 -8.39 -0.20 1.98
CA ARG A 325 -8.10 -1.44 1.23
C ARG A 325 -9.08 -2.56 1.60
N LYS A 326 -9.40 -2.73 2.89
CA LYS A 326 -10.41 -3.70 3.36
C LYS A 326 -11.79 -3.36 2.77
N ALA A 327 -12.22 -2.11 2.83
CA ALA A 327 -13.49 -1.64 2.27
C ALA A 327 -13.58 -1.83 0.74
N ILE A 328 -12.50 -1.57 -0.01
CA ILE A 328 -12.46 -1.83 -1.45
C ILE A 328 -12.60 -3.34 -1.72
N LYS A 329 -11.91 -4.19 -0.96
CA LYS A 329 -12.01 -5.65 -1.10
C LYS A 329 -13.42 -6.14 -0.81
N THR A 330 -14.05 -5.69 0.28
CA THR A 330 -15.42 -6.09 0.62
C THR A 330 -16.44 -5.58 -0.40
N ALA A 331 -16.32 -4.33 -0.85
CA ALA A 331 -17.18 -3.77 -1.88
C ALA A 331 -17.04 -4.51 -3.22
N ASN A 332 -15.80 -4.84 -3.63
CA ASN A 332 -15.57 -5.62 -4.84
C ASN A 332 -16.15 -7.04 -4.71
N TYR A 333 -15.96 -7.69 -3.56
CA TYR A 333 -16.50 -9.02 -3.29
C TYR A 333 -18.03 -9.02 -3.35
N LEU A 334 -18.69 -8.12 -2.63
CA LEU A 334 -20.15 -7.98 -2.61
C LEU A 334 -20.73 -7.55 -3.96
N LYS A 335 -19.99 -6.79 -4.77
CA LYS A 335 -20.40 -6.41 -6.12
C LYS A 335 -20.31 -7.58 -7.11
N SER A 336 -19.41 -8.52 -6.89
CA SER A 336 -19.22 -9.70 -7.73
C SER A 336 -20.07 -10.91 -7.32
N MET A 337 -20.75 -10.83 -6.18
CA MET A 337 -21.61 -11.88 -5.63
C MET A 337 -23.04 -11.72 -6.16
#